data_AF-A0A6A8ARU1-F1
#
_entry.id   AF-A0A6A8ARU1-F1
#
_cell.length_a   1.000
_cell.length_b   1.000
_cell.length_c   1.000
_cell.angle_alpha   90.00
_cell.angle_beta   90.00
_cell.angle_gamma   90.00
#
_symmetry.space_group_name_H-M   'P 1'
#
loop_
_entity.id
_entity.type
_entity.pdbx_description
1 polymer ?
#
loop_
_entity_poly.entity_id
_entity_poly.type
_entity_poly.pdbx_seq_one_letter_code
_entity_poly.pdbx_strand_id
1 'polypeptide(L)'
;MSECVTLSSRLKQSYAKVDQHGATLEGGAWHGPSLMEALKGVDVEQAAARPVAGRHTIWEIVNHCAYWMESVDKALHGEVMESIPTTED
;
A
#
# COMPACT_ATOMS: atom_id res chain seq x y z
N MET A 1 -2.47 22.59 16.41
CA MET A 1 -2.35 21.13 16.53
C MET A 1 -3.08 20.54 15.33
N SER A 2 -2.45 20.64 14.17
CA SER A 2 -3.06 20.30 12.90
C SER A 2 -3.07 18.79 12.75
N GLU A 3 -4.23 18.26 12.40
CA GLU A 3 -4.45 16.84 12.14
C GLU A 3 -3.39 16.36 11.14
N CYS A 4 -2.50 15.51 11.66
CA CYS A 4 -1.50 14.79 10.92
C CYS A 4 -2.22 14.03 9.80
N VAL A 5 -2.04 14.48 8.56
CA VAL A 5 -2.48 13.80 7.33
C VAL A 5 -1.81 12.43 7.34
N THR A 6 -2.46 11.50 8.02
CA THR A 6 -1.87 10.20 8.38
C THR A 6 -1.73 9.41 7.10
N LEU A 7 -0.70 8.56 7.00
CA LEU A 7 -0.57 7.50 5.98
C LEU A 7 -1.92 6.91 5.58
N SER A 8 -2.74 6.68 6.60
CA SER A 8 -4.08 6.10 6.50
C SER A 8 -4.99 6.81 5.51
N SER A 9 -4.86 8.12 5.27
CA SER A 9 -5.75 8.89 4.38
C SER A 9 -5.47 8.61 2.90
N ARG A 10 -4.21 8.69 2.44
CA ARG A 10 -3.83 8.33 1.06
C ARG A 10 -3.98 6.84 0.79
N LEU A 11 -3.68 6.01 1.80
CA LEU A 11 -4.02 4.59 1.78
C LEU A 11 -5.52 4.46 1.53
N LYS A 12 -6.36 4.84 2.50
CA LYS A 12 -7.81 4.73 2.40
C LYS A 12 -8.38 5.37 1.13
N GLN A 13 -7.82 6.47 0.63
CA GLN A 13 -8.30 7.14 -0.58
C GLN A 13 -7.91 6.43 -1.87
N SER A 14 -6.74 5.79 -1.95
CA SER A 14 -6.41 4.85 -3.04
C SER A 14 -7.25 3.55 -2.97
N TYR A 15 -7.67 3.14 -1.77
CA TYR A 15 -8.36 1.87 -1.51
C TYR A 15 -9.89 1.94 -1.33
N ALA A 16 -10.49 3.14 -1.32
CA ALA A 16 -11.92 3.34 -1.05
C ALA A 16 -12.85 2.84 -2.19
N LYS A 17 -12.29 2.28 -3.26
CA LYS A 17 -13.06 1.74 -4.40
C LYS A 17 -13.12 0.22 -4.48
N VAL A 18 -12.44 -0.50 -3.58
CA VAL A 18 -12.51 -1.96 -3.57
C VAL A 18 -13.57 -2.37 -2.54
N ASP A 19 -14.78 -2.66 -3.01
CA ASP A 19 -15.89 -3.21 -2.22
C ASP A 19 -15.61 -4.64 -1.67
N GLN A 20 -14.33 -5.06 -1.63
CA GLN A 20 -13.92 -6.48 -1.70
C GLN A 20 -12.76 -6.86 -0.77
N HIS A 21 -12.42 -6.05 0.24
CA HIS A 21 -11.24 -6.25 1.09
C HIS A 21 -11.31 -7.55 1.90
N GLY A 22 -10.92 -8.66 1.26
CA GLY A 22 -10.87 -9.98 1.87
C GLY A 22 -9.82 -10.09 2.98
N ALA A 23 -9.68 -11.30 3.51
CA ALA A 23 -8.93 -11.56 4.74
C ALA A 23 -7.46 -11.07 4.79
N THR A 24 -6.84 -10.80 3.63
CA THR A 24 -5.46 -10.31 3.54
C THR A 24 -5.28 -8.86 4.02
N LEU A 25 -6.33 -8.04 3.96
CA LEU A 25 -6.23 -6.61 4.27
C LEU A 25 -6.81 -6.24 5.63
N GLU A 26 -7.92 -6.88 6.02
CA GLU A 26 -8.67 -6.50 7.22
C GLU A 26 -8.54 -7.49 8.38
N GLY A 27 -7.98 -8.68 8.14
CA GLY A 27 -7.69 -9.68 9.16
C GLY A 27 -8.05 -11.10 8.74
N GLY A 28 -7.44 -12.08 9.39
CA GLY A 28 -7.60 -13.50 9.04
C GLY A 28 -6.80 -13.92 7.80
N ALA A 29 -5.75 -13.15 7.45
CA ALA A 29 -4.84 -13.51 6.38
C ALA A 29 -4.13 -14.83 6.71
N TRP A 30 -4.00 -15.72 5.73
CA TRP A 30 -3.39 -17.04 5.94
C TRP A 30 -1.89 -16.95 6.28
N HIS A 31 -1.24 -15.84 5.95
CA HIS A 31 0.20 -15.61 6.13
C HIS A 31 0.55 -14.84 7.41
N GLY A 32 -0.41 -14.59 8.31
CA GLY A 32 -0.20 -13.86 9.56
C GLY A 32 -1.05 -12.59 9.63
N PRO A 33 -0.56 -11.53 10.32
CA PRO A 33 -1.27 -10.26 10.36
C PRO A 33 -1.54 -9.73 8.96
N SER A 34 -2.75 -9.26 8.73
CA SER A 34 -3.10 -8.47 7.55
C SER A 34 -2.27 -7.18 7.50
N LEU A 35 -2.24 -6.52 6.34
CA LEU A 35 -1.50 -5.26 6.18
C LEU A 35 -1.95 -4.20 7.20
N MET A 36 -3.25 -4.10 7.49
CA MET A 36 -3.76 -3.13 8.46
C MET A 36 -3.40 -3.49 9.91
N GLU A 37 -3.37 -4.78 10.24
CA GLU A 37 -2.89 -5.24 11.54
C GLU A 37 -1.40 -4.98 11.72
N ALA A 38 -0.60 -5.19 10.67
CA ALA A 38 0.84 -4.94 10.68
C ALA A 38 1.20 -3.45 10.83
N LEU A 39 0.36 -2.54 10.31
CA LEU A 39 0.56 -1.09 10.39
C LEU A 39 -0.03 -0.46 11.67
N LYS A 40 -0.68 -1.24 12.52
CA LYS A 40 -1.33 -0.73 13.73
C LYS A 40 -0.30 -0.10 14.67
N GLY A 41 -0.46 1.20 14.95
CA GLY A 41 0.38 1.95 15.87
C GLY A 41 1.66 2.51 15.25
N VAL A 42 1.87 2.36 13.94
CA VAL A 42 2.96 3.02 13.23
C VAL A 42 2.60 4.49 12.97
N ASP A 43 3.43 5.40 13.45
CA ASP A 43 3.30 6.84 13.19
C ASP A 43 4.03 7.28 11.91
N VAL A 44 3.94 8.57 11.57
CA VAL A 44 4.47 9.10 10.31
C VAL A 44 6.01 9.12 10.33
N GLU A 45 6.59 9.47 11.46
CA GLU A 45 8.03 9.53 11.69
C GLU A 45 8.66 8.15 11.53
N GLN A 46 8.06 7.14 12.15
CA GLN A 46 8.43 5.73 12.01
C GLN A 46 8.25 5.25 10.56
N ALA A 47 7.14 5.62 9.92
CA ALA A 47 6.88 5.19 8.56
C ALA A 47 7.87 5.76 7.54
N ALA A 48 8.33 7.00 7.77
CA ALA A 48 9.30 7.69 6.93
C ALA A 48 10.76 7.34 7.25
N ALA A 49 11.03 6.70 8.39
CA ALA A 49 12.38 6.37 8.81
C ALA A 49 13.05 5.37 7.83
N ARG A 50 14.35 5.60 7.57
CA ARG A 50 15.21 4.69 6.80
C ARG A 50 16.38 4.21 7.68
N PRO A 51 16.14 3.26 8.61
CA PRO A 51 17.17 2.81 9.54
C PRO A 51 18.27 1.99 8.84
N VAL A 52 17.97 1.35 7.71
CA VAL A 52 18.94 0.59 6.92
C VAL A 52 19.12 1.28 5.57
N ALA A 53 20.36 1.68 5.28
CA ALA A 53 20.69 2.31 4.01
C ALA A 53 20.34 1.40 2.81
N GLY A 54 19.77 1.99 1.76
CA GLY A 54 19.37 1.27 0.55
C GLY A 54 18.14 0.37 0.69
N ARG A 55 17.42 0.41 1.82
CA ARG A 55 16.16 -0.32 1.99
C ARG A 55 14.97 0.61 1.89
N HIS A 56 13.84 0.04 1.45
CA HIS A 56 12.59 0.76 1.43
C HIS A 56 12.12 1.12 2.84
N THR A 57 11.53 2.30 2.98
CA THR A 57 10.83 2.68 4.20
C THR A 57 9.48 1.97 4.29
N ILE A 58 8.85 1.96 5.47
CA ILE A 58 7.49 1.44 5.60
C ILE A 58 6.56 2.21 4.66
N TRP A 59 6.69 3.55 4.58
CA TRP A 59 5.94 4.39 3.66
C TRP A 59 6.07 3.95 2.19
N GLU A 60 7.30 3.68 1.74
CA GLU A 60 7.56 3.26 0.36
C GLU A 60 6.94 1.89 0.05
N ILE A 61 7.05 0.93 0.97
CA ILE A 61 6.44 -0.41 0.81
C ILE A 61 4.92 -0.31 0.77
N VAL A 62 4.34 0.47 1.68
CA VAL A 62 2.89 0.65 1.77
C VAL A 62 2.33 1.32 0.50
N ASN A 63 3.03 2.31 -0.06
CA ASN A 63 2.67 2.90 -1.34
C ASN A 63 2.83 1.93 -2.52
N HIS A 64 3.86 1.09 -2.52
CA HIS A 64 4.04 0.06 -3.54
C HIS A 64 2.87 -0.93 -3.53
N CYS A 65 2.44 -1.39 -2.35
CA CYS A 65 1.24 -2.22 -2.23
C CYS A 65 -0.01 -1.52 -2.79
N ALA A 66 -0.18 -0.22 -2.49
CA ALA A 66 -1.32 0.56 -2.95
C ALA A 66 -1.39 0.70 -4.46
N TYR A 67 -0.25 1.05 -5.05
CA TYR A 67 -0.12 1.13 -6.48
C TYR A 67 -0.49 -0.19 -7.16
N TRP A 68 0.02 -1.33 -6.67
CA TRP A 68 -0.25 -2.62 -7.31
C TRP A 68 -1.69 -3.09 -7.13
N MET A 69 -2.29 -2.87 -5.96
CA MET A 69 -3.71 -3.19 -5.76
C MET A 69 -4.61 -2.35 -6.66
N GLU A 70 -4.35 -1.04 -6.79
CA GLU A 70 -5.08 -0.18 -7.73
C GLU A 70 -4.86 -0.62 -9.19
N SER A 71 -3.63 -0.99 -9.55
CA SER A 71 -3.31 -1.45 -10.90
C SER A 71 -4.03 -2.75 -11.25
N VAL A 72 -4.11 -3.69 -10.30
CA VAL A 72 -4.86 -4.95 -10.47
C VAL A 72 -6.37 -4.68 -10.55
N ASP A 73 -6.91 -3.79 -9.71
CA ASP A 73 -8.32 -3.40 -9.76
C ASP A 73 -8.70 -2.80 -11.13
N LYS A 74 -7.89 -1.87 -11.64
CA LYS A 74 -8.04 -1.30 -12.99
C LYS A 74 -8.00 -2.37 -14.07
N ALA A 75 -7.04 -3.30 -13.99
CA ALA A 75 -6.92 -4.39 -14.95
C ALA A 75 -8.14 -5.34 -14.93
N LEU A 76 -8.67 -5.66 -13.73
CA LEU A 76 -9.88 -6.47 -13.58
C LEU A 76 -11.12 -5.78 -14.19
N HIS A 77 -11.14 -4.45 -14.19
CA HIS A 77 -12.18 -3.64 -14.85
C HIS A 77 -11.90 -3.36 -16.34
N GLY A 78 -10.86 -3.98 -16.91
CA GLY A 78 -10.56 -3.93 -18.34
C GLY A 78 -9.70 -2.74 -18.79
N GLU A 79 -9.11 -1.99 -17.87
CA GLU A 79 -8.11 -0.97 -18.22
C GLU A 79 -6.78 -1.61 -18.63
N VAL A 80 -6.15 -1.06 -19.66
CA VAL A 80 -4.84 -1.53 -20.13
C VAL A 80 -3.77 -1.10 -19.12
N MET A 81 -3.10 -2.07 -18.52
CA MET A 81 -1.93 -1.80 -17.69
C MET A 81 -0.77 -1.38 -18.61
N GLU A 82 -0.21 -0.19 -18.37
CA GLU A 82 0.97 0.26 -19.10
C GLU A 82 2.10 -0.75 -18.91
N SER A 83 2.63 -1.27 -20.01
CA SER A 83 3.82 -2.12 -19.96
C SER A 83 5.00 -1.29 -19.49
N ILE A 84 5.82 -1.86 -18.61
CA ILE A 84 7.15 -1.31 -18.31
C ILE A 84 7.85 -1.12 -19.67
N PRO A 85 8.40 0.09 -19.97
CA PRO A 85 9.12 0.30 -21.21
C PRO A 85 10.19 -0.77 -21.34
N THR A 86 10.21 -1.50 -22.44
CA THR A 86 11.31 -2.39 -22.78
C THR A 86 12.53 -1.50 -23.04
N THR A 87 13.26 -1.19 -21.98
CA THR A 87 14.63 -0.73 -22.13
C THR A 87 15.41 -1.98 -22.49
N GLU A 88 15.98 -1.99 -23.69
CA GLU A 88 16.96 -3.00 -24.05
C GLU A 88 18.11 -2.89 -23.03
N ASP A 89 18.50 -4.02 -22.44
CA ASP A 89 19.63 -4.14 -21.49
C ASP A 89 20.95 -3.60 -22.08
#